data_AF-W0V2Y8-F1
#
_entry.id   AF-W0V2Y8-F1
#
_cell.length_a   1.000
_cell.length_b   1.000
_cell.length_c   1.000
_cell.angle_alpha   90.00
_cell.angle_beta   90.00
_cell.angle_gamma   90.00
#
_symmetry.space_group_name_H-M   'P 1'
#
loop_
_entity.id
_entity.type
_entity.pdbx_description
1 polymer ?
#
loop_
_entity_poly.entity_id
_entity_poly.type
_entity_poly.pdbx_seq_one_letter_code
_entity_poly.pdbx_strand_id
1 'polypeptide(L)'
;MTADPRITSINTIHELGLISVEERDDALDELEQHQIDLDDPQLAGLELDLLQANPSLIDTLAWLLTTQVLPADRLRQTLQTLPAHHAGDALSRRRDLIEQTLRHVHQAALKILYDEDLIDPWLRDAAGDSLPAGQLVASPVDALLLIVNQGKLTAKQFNALLARTRSGGSGLAVIIVHATAKRLAKQRPWLARLVTPGRHWLGLIGLPALLAAIVWSQTHDHDVPDCDSGMAQERIAGLLPSFKPGDISEAGYNPRRRIRACIVSAQSGAAQASQGYTIAASIKNDWYDIALAWPELLTARFGKLDKNGDFLRSGVPLGRDAMLAAFRTASAGISGEWSPPGAVHDQLSYTVSHDPAVSIDDLEPLGPCRAVRTGMRYACPVLVALHAERRELLRGEFTLERDAAGQPWAMSSRFASELARARATEN
;
A
#
# COMPACT_ATOMS: atom_id res chain seq x y z
N MET A 1 12.03 22.51 -29.42
CA MET A 1 11.56 21.57 -28.39
C MET A 1 10.10 21.27 -28.71
N THR A 2 9.84 20.13 -29.34
CA THR A 2 8.48 19.64 -29.55
C THR A 2 7.87 19.37 -28.18
N ALA A 3 6.73 20.00 -27.87
CA ALA A 3 6.00 19.71 -26.64
C ALA A 3 5.68 18.21 -26.61
N ASP A 4 5.93 17.55 -25.48
CA ASP A 4 5.62 16.12 -25.33
C ASP A 4 4.11 15.92 -25.57
N PRO A 5 3.70 15.10 -26.55
CA PRO A 5 2.30 14.84 -26.86
C PRO A 5 1.54 14.25 -25.66
N ARG A 6 2.20 13.55 -24.73
CA ARG A 6 1.61 13.03 -23.49
C ARG A 6 1.19 14.16 -22.56
N ILE A 7 2.09 15.13 -22.34
CA ILE A 7 1.80 16.36 -21.56
C ILE A 7 0.66 17.15 -22.22
N THR A 8 0.66 17.24 -23.55
CA THR A 8 -0.40 17.92 -24.31
C THR A 8 -1.77 17.26 -24.08
N SER A 9 -1.82 15.92 -24.08
CA SER A 9 -3.04 15.16 -23.84
C SER A 9 -3.57 15.34 -22.40
N ILE A 10 -2.69 15.28 -21.39
CA ILE A 10 -3.03 15.54 -19.98
C ILE A 10 -3.61 16.95 -19.80
N ASN A 11 -2.95 17.97 -20.37
CA ASN A 11 -3.42 19.34 -20.33
C ASN A 11 -4.79 19.50 -21.01
N THR A 12 -5.02 18.80 -22.12
CA THR A 12 -6.30 18.82 -22.81
C THR A 12 -7.42 18.22 -21.96
N ILE A 13 -7.16 17.13 -21.23
CA ILE A 13 -8.15 16.55 -20.29
C ILE A 13 -8.48 17.52 -19.15
N HIS A 14 -7.48 18.23 -18.62
CA HIS A 14 -7.67 19.29 -17.63
C HIS A 14 -8.50 20.47 -18.18
N GLU A 15 -8.19 20.95 -19.39
CA GLU A 15 -8.97 22.01 -20.06
C GLU A 15 -10.43 21.59 -20.33
N LEU A 16 -10.66 20.29 -20.54
CA LEU A 16 -12.02 19.74 -20.61
C LEU A 16 -12.72 19.71 -19.24
N GLY A 17 -12.04 20.01 -18.13
CA GLY A 17 -12.60 20.00 -16.78
C GLY A 17 -12.93 18.61 -16.28
N LEU A 18 -12.25 17.58 -16.83
CA LEU A 18 -12.43 16.18 -16.42
C LEU A 18 -11.56 15.81 -15.23
N ILE A 19 -10.45 16.52 -15.04
CA ILE A 19 -9.54 16.41 -13.89
C ILE A 19 -9.31 17.79 -13.26
N SER A 20 -8.97 17.83 -11.97
CA SER A 20 -8.59 19.04 -11.25
C SER A 20 -7.17 19.49 -11.56
N VAL A 21 -6.77 20.65 -11.01
CA VAL A 21 -5.39 21.14 -11.13
C VAL A 21 -4.45 20.20 -10.38
N GLU A 22 -4.84 19.74 -9.19
CA GLU A 22 -4.06 18.78 -8.40
C GLU A 22 -3.91 17.44 -9.13
N GLU A 23 -5.01 16.88 -9.66
CA GLU A 23 -4.97 15.61 -10.42
C GLU A 23 -4.13 15.74 -11.71
N ARG A 24 -4.07 16.93 -12.31
CA ARG A 24 -3.19 17.21 -13.45
C ARG A 24 -1.72 17.22 -13.03
N ASP A 25 -1.40 17.86 -11.91
CA ASP A 25 -0.03 17.94 -11.42
C ASP A 25 0.45 16.54 -10.99
N ASP A 26 -0.38 15.77 -10.28
CA ASP A 26 -0.12 14.36 -9.95
C ASP A 26 0.10 13.50 -11.21
N ALA A 27 -0.66 13.75 -12.28
CA ALA A 27 -0.50 13.04 -13.55
C ALA A 27 0.84 13.35 -14.25
N LEU A 28 1.36 14.56 -14.09
CA LEU A 28 2.65 14.97 -14.65
C LEU A 28 3.79 14.37 -13.85
N ASP A 29 3.68 14.36 -12.51
CA ASP A 29 4.64 13.73 -11.62
C ASP A 29 4.73 12.21 -11.88
N GLU A 30 3.58 11.54 -12.03
CA GLU A 30 3.53 10.10 -12.37
C GLU A 30 4.13 9.82 -13.75
N LEU A 31 3.89 10.70 -14.74
CA LEU A 31 4.48 10.57 -16.07
C LEU A 31 6.02 10.75 -16.04
N GLU A 32 6.52 11.67 -15.22
CA GLU A 32 7.96 11.89 -15.02
C GLU A 32 8.60 10.69 -14.33
N GLN A 33 7.98 10.17 -13.26
CA GLN A 33 8.45 8.97 -12.56
C GLN A 33 8.55 7.77 -13.49
N HIS A 34 7.54 7.53 -14.32
CA HIS A 34 7.55 6.45 -15.30
C HIS A 34 8.64 6.61 -16.38
N GLN A 35 9.00 7.85 -16.72
CA GLN A 35 10.10 8.12 -17.65
C GLN A 35 11.46 7.85 -17.00
N ILE A 36 11.62 8.19 -15.72
CA ILE A 36 12.81 7.86 -14.92
C ILE A 36 12.98 6.35 -14.82
N ASP A 37 11.90 5.62 -14.54
CA ASP A 37 11.92 4.16 -14.42
C ASP A 37 12.31 3.47 -15.74
N LEU A 38 11.91 4.03 -16.89
CA LEU A 38 12.31 3.54 -18.22
C LEU A 38 13.80 3.73 -18.53
N ASP A 39 14.40 4.80 -18.02
CA ASP A 39 15.81 5.11 -18.21
C ASP A 39 16.71 4.26 -17.29
N ASP A 40 16.13 3.51 -16.34
CA ASP A 40 16.84 2.52 -15.54
C ASP A 40 17.05 1.19 -16.32
N PRO A 41 18.30 0.81 -16.64
CA PRO A 41 18.59 -0.44 -17.34
C PRO A 41 18.17 -1.72 -16.57
N GLN A 42 17.88 -1.63 -15.28
CA GLN A 42 17.36 -2.74 -14.47
C GLN A 42 15.85 -2.93 -14.64
N LEU A 43 15.13 -1.88 -15.05
CA LEU A 43 13.66 -1.87 -15.21
C LEU A 43 13.22 -1.91 -16.69
N ALA A 44 14.16 -1.72 -17.64
CA ALA A 44 13.92 -1.72 -19.09
C ALA A 44 13.26 -2.99 -19.68
N GLY A 45 13.07 -4.05 -18.88
CA GLY A 45 12.38 -5.29 -19.26
C GLY A 45 11.06 -5.55 -18.53
N LEU A 46 10.63 -4.66 -17.64
CA LEU A 46 9.34 -4.75 -16.96
C LEU A 46 8.26 -4.06 -17.80
N GLU A 47 7.13 -4.74 -17.97
CA GLU A 47 5.95 -4.19 -18.65
C GLU A 47 5.28 -3.20 -17.67
N LEU A 48 5.79 -1.97 -17.64
CA LEU A 48 5.21 -0.86 -16.88
C LEU A 48 3.94 -0.36 -17.61
N ASP A 49 2.89 0.00 -16.86
CA ASP A 49 1.66 0.60 -17.39
C ASP A 49 1.93 2.04 -17.86
N LEU A 50 2.59 2.14 -19.02
CA LEU A 50 3.10 3.38 -19.57
C LEU A 50 2.05 4.04 -20.47
N LEU A 51 1.90 5.35 -20.29
CA LEU A 51 1.19 6.16 -21.26
C LEU A 51 1.97 6.18 -22.58
N GLN A 52 1.32 5.74 -23.66
CA GLN A 52 1.94 5.63 -24.98
C GLN A 52 2.55 6.97 -25.44
N ALA A 53 3.59 6.91 -26.26
CA ALA A 53 4.31 8.10 -26.73
C ALA A 53 3.45 9.09 -27.52
N ASN A 54 2.33 8.68 -28.11
CA ASN A 54 1.36 9.57 -28.76
C ASN A 54 -0.05 9.13 -28.35
N PRO A 55 -0.49 9.44 -27.12
CA PRO A 55 -1.73 8.89 -26.61
C PRO A 55 -2.92 9.68 -27.15
N SER A 56 -4.02 8.99 -27.43
CA SER A 56 -5.30 9.67 -27.58
C SER A 56 -5.80 10.19 -26.22
N LEU A 57 -6.81 11.06 -26.23
CA LEU A 57 -7.48 11.49 -24.99
C LEU A 57 -8.11 10.29 -24.25
N ILE A 58 -8.54 9.27 -24.99
CA ILE A 58 -9.09 8.02 -24.42
C ILE A 58 -7.98 7.26 -23.71
N ASP A 59 -6.83 7.08 -24.36
CA ASP A 59 -5.69 6.36 -23.77
C ASP A 59 -5.18 7.09 -22.52
N THR A 60 -5.18 8.42 -22.54
CA THR A 60 -4.74 9.23 -21.40
C THR A 60 -5.72 9.16 -20.24
N LEU A 61 -7.03 9.28 -20.49
CA LEU A 61 -8.03 9.16 -19.44
C LEU A 61 -8.11 7.72 -18.88
N ALA A 62 -7.91 6.72 -19.73
CA ALA A 62 -7.80 5.31 -19.32
C ALA A 62 -6.58 5.10 -18.41
N TRP A 63 -5.42 5.63 -18.81
CA TRP A 63 -4.21 5.58 -18.01
C TRP A 63 -4.40 6.23 -16.63
N LEU A 64 -5.00 7.42 -16.56
CA LEU A 64 -5.30 8.10 -15.29
C LEU A 64 -6.22 7.27 -14.36
N LEU A 65 -7.17 6.52 -14.94
CA LEU A 65 -8.05 5.63 -14.19
C LEU A 65 -7.32 4.38 -13.69
N THR A 66 -6.40 3.83 -14.49
CA THR A 66 -5.64 2.62 -14.12
C THR A 66 -4.55 2.93 -13.10
N THR A 67 -3.87 4.08 -13.20
CA THR A 67 -2.86 4.53 -12.23
C THR A 67 -3.47 5.13 -10.95
N GLN A 68 -4.80 5.24 -10.87
CA GLN A 68 -5.53 5.85 -9.75
C GLN A 68 -5.24 7.34 -9.50
N VAL A 69 -4.54 8.03 -10.42
CA VAL A 69 -4.43 9.50 -10.41
C VAL A 69 -5.82 10.14 -10.51
N LEU A 70 -6.72 9.52 -11.29
CA LEU A 70 -8.15 9.83 -11.27
C LEU A 70 -8.93 8.65 -10.67
N PRO A 71 -9.26 8.66 -9.37
CA PRO A 71 -10.04 7.60 -8.75
C PRO A 71 -11.41 7.42 -9.40
N ALA A 72 -11.84 6.15 -9.48
CA ALA A 72 -13.14 5.73 -9.98
C ALA A 72 -14.35 6.54 -9.44
N ASP A 73 -14.38 6.76 -8.13
CA ASP A 73 -15.46 7.49 -7.47
C ASP A 73 -15.45 8.98 -7.81
N ARG A 74 -14.25 9.53 -8.06
CA ARG A 74 -14.08 10.92 -8.43
C ARG A 74 -14.56 11.18 -9.86
N LEU A 75 -14.22 10.31 -10.81
CA LEU A 75 -14.80 10.36 -12.17
C LEU A 75 -16.33 10.23 -12.13
N ARG A 76 -16.88 9.38 -11.25
CA ARG A 76 -18.34 9.26 -11.07
C ARG A 76 -18.97 10.56 -10.56
N GLN A 77 -18.32 11.25 -9.62
CA GLN A 77 -18.75 12.55 -9.13
C GLN A 77 -18.70 13.60 -10.25
N THR A 78 -17.62 13.63 -11.03
CA THR A 78 -17.47 14.51 -12.20
C THR A 78 -18.60 14.27 -13.22
N LEU A 79 -18.97 13.02 -13.49
CA LEU A 79 -20.11 12.68 -14.35
C LEU A 79 -21.45 13.22 -13.83
N GLN A 80 -21.66 13.23 -12.51
CA GLN A 80 -22.88 13.75 -11.89
C GLN A 80 -22.96 15.27 -11.94
N THR A 81 -21.84 15.96 -11.80
CA THR A 81 -21.78 17.43 -11.82
C THR A 81 -21.61 18.02 -13.22
N LEU A 82 -21.19 17.23 -14.21
CA LEU A 82 -20.98 17.68 -15.60
C LEU A 82 -22.14 18.50 -16.18
N PRO A 83 -23.41 18.07 -16.06
CA PRO A 83 -24.55 18.80 -16.64
C PRO A 83 -24.83 20.14 -15.96
N ALA A 84 -24.34 20.34 -14.73
CA ALA A 84 -24.48 21.61 -14.01
C ALA A 84 -23.51 22.69 -14.53
N HIS A 85 -22.40 22.27 -15.14
CA HIS A 85 -21.33 23.16 -15.60
C HIS A 85 -21.23 23.26 -17.13
N HIS A 86 -21.83 22.33 -17.87
CA HIS A 86 -21.75 22.28 -19.32
C HIS A 86 -23.11 21.95 -19.96
N ALA A 87 -23.37 22.51 -21.15
CA ALA A 87 -24.57 22.26 -21.94
C ALA A 87 -24.25 22.09 -23.43
N GLY A 88 -25.20 21.53 -24.18
CA GLY A 88 -25.09 21.34 -25.63
C GLY A 88 -23.91 20.46 -26.05
N ASP A 89 -23.25 20.82 -27.15
CA ASP A 89 -22.15 20.02 -27.73
C ASP A 89 -20.98 19.79 -26.77
N ALA A 90 -20.70 20.76 -25.88
CA ALA A 90 -19.63 20.66 -24.91
C ALA A 90 -19.87 19.55 -23.87
N LEU A 91 -21.14 19.35 -23.47
CA LEU A 91 -21.55 18.26 -22.59
C LEU A 91 -21.50 16.92 -23.34
N SER A 92 -21.98 16.89 -24.59
CA SER A 92 -21.98 15.67 -25.42
C SER A 92 -20.56 15.14 -25.67
N ARG A 93 -19.61 16.01 -26.05
CA ARG A 93 -18.21 15.59 -26.29
C ARG A 93 -17.55 14.98 -25.06
N ARG A 94 -17.78 15.55 -23.87
CA ARG A 94 -17.20 15.02 -22.61
C ARG A 94 -17.82 13.69 -22.23
N ARG A 95 -19.15 13.56 -22.38
CA ARG A 95 -19.83 12.28 -22.13
C ARG A 95 -19.34 11.19 -23.07
N ASP A 96 -19.23 11.50 -24.36
CA ASP A 96 -18.73 10.56 -25.36
C ASP A 96 -17.28 10.13 -25.09
N LEU A 97 -16.41 11.07 -24.75
CA LEU A 97 -15.02 10.77 -24.36
C LEU A 97 -14.96 9.85 -23.13
N ILE A 98 -15.73 10.14 -22.09
CA ILE A 98 -15.78 9.30 -20.89
C ILE A 98 -16.33 7.92 -21.25
N GLU A 99 -17.44 7.84 -22.00
CA GLU A 99 -18.07 6.58 -22.37
C GLU A 99 -17.14 5.68 -23.20
N GLN A 100 -16.41 6.26 -24.16
CA GLN A 100 -15.38 5.56 -24.91
C GLN A 100 -14.23 5.08 -24.01
N THR A 101 -13.82 5.88 -23.05
CA THR A 101 -12.80 5.50 -22.05
C THR A 101 -13.27 4.35 -21.17
N LEU A 102 -14.51 4.37 -20.69
CA LEU A 102 -15.05 3.27 -19.87
C LEU A 102 -15.12 1.97 -20.65
N ARG A 103 -15.50 2.02 -21.94
CA ARG A 103 -15.44 0.86 -22.82
C ARG A 103 -14.02 0.36 -22.98
N HIS A 104 -13.06 1.25 -23.20
CA HIS A 104 -11.65 0.90 -23.37
C HIS A 104 -11.09 0.18 -22.14
N VAL A 105 -11.28 0.75 -20.95
CA VAL A 105 -10.80 0.15 -19.68
C VAL A 105 -11.54 -1.16 -19.37
N HIS A 106 -12.85 -1.25 -19.65
CA HIS A 106 -13.60 -2.49 -19.50
C HIS A 106 -13.06 -3.60 -20.41
N GLN A 107 -12.76 -3.29 -21.67
CA GLN A 107 -12.16 -4.25 -22.60
C GLN A 107 -10.78 -4.73 -22.13
N ALA A 108 -9.95 -3.84 -21.61
CA ALA A 108 -8.66 -4.20 -21.00
C ALA A 108 -8.84 -5.13 -19.79
N ALA A 109 -9.79 -4.83 -18.90
CA ALA A 109 -10.11 -5.69 -17.76
C ALA A 109 -10.59 -7.09 -18.18
N LEU A 110 -11.44 -7.17 -19.22
CA LEU A 110 -11.89 -8.44 -19.78
C LEU A 110 -10.75 -9.23 -20.45
N LYS A 111 -9.80 -8.54 -21.10
CA LYS A 111 -8.61 -9.17 -21.64
C LYS A 111 -7.78 -9.83 -20.54
N ILE A 112 -7.56 -9.15 -19.41
CA ILE A 112 -6.87 -9.74 -18.25
C ILE A 112 -7.61 -10.98 -17.74
N LEU A 113 -8.94 -10.92 -17.60
CA LEU A 113 -9.71 -12.10 -17.20
C LEU A 113 -9.56 -13.28 -18.18
N TYR A 114 -9.46 -12.98 -19.47
CA TYR A 114 -9.25 -13.99 -20.51
C TYR A 114 -7.84 -14.57 -20.48
N ASP A 115 -6.81 -13.72 -20.38
CA ASP A 115 -5.40 -14.14 -20.33
C ASP A 115 -5.11 -14.99 -19.10
N GLU A 116 -5.81 -14.73 -17.99
CA GLU A 116 -5.74 -15.49 -16.74
C GLU A 116 -6.63 -16.75 -16.71
N ASP A 117 -7.17 -17.16 -17.88
CA ASP A 117 -8.08 -18.30 -18.05
C ASP A 117 -9.31 -18.25 -17.12
N LEU A 118 -9.73 -17.05 -16.66
CA LEU A 118 -10.88 -16.88 -15.77
C LEU A 118 -12.21 -16.88 -16.53
N ILE A 119 -12.18 -16.44 -17.78
CA ILE A 119 -13.33 -16.43 -18.69
C ILE A 119 -12.91 -17.00 -20.05
N ASP A 120 -13.84 -17.66 -20.73
CA ASP A 120 -13.62 -18.14 -22.10
C ASP A 120 -13.84 -17.01 -23.15
N PRO A 121 -13.40 -17.19 -24.42
CA PRO A 121 -13.57 -16.17 -25.45
C PRO A 121 -15.02 -15.73 -25.66
N TRP A 122 -15.97 -16.66 -25.54
CA TRP A 122 -17.38 -16.37 -25.75
C TRP A 122 -17.92 -15.48 -24.63
N LEU A 123 -17.57 -15.78 -23.38
CA LEU A 123 -17.95 -14.98 -22.21
C LEU A 123 -17.28 -13.61 -22.22
N ARG A 124 -16.02 -13.52 -22.69
CA ARG A 124 -15.32 -12.24 -22.91
C ARG A 124 -16.09 -11.36 -23.89
N ASP A 125 -16.43 -11.89 -25.06
CA ASP A 125 -17.12 -11.11 -26.10
C ASP A 125 -18.53 -10.72 -25.63
N ALA A 126 -19.26 -11.66 -25.02
CA ALA A 126 -20.58 -11.39 -24.46
C ALA A 126 -20.56 -10.38 -23.30
N ALA A 127 -19.48 -10.28 -22.53
CA ALA A 127 -19.30 -9.29 -21.48
C ALA A 127 -18.84 -7.93 -22.04
N GLY A 128 -18.08 -7.93 -23.14
CA GLY A 128 -17.62 -6.73 -23.86
C GLY A 128 -18.80 -5.92 -24.41
N ASP A 129 -19.81 -6.61 -24.96
CA ASP A 129 -21.00 -5.97 -25.52
C ASP A 129 -21.99 -5.45 -24.44
N SER A 130 -21.75 -5.76 -23.17
CA SER A 130 -22.74 -5.62 -22.09
C SER A 130 -22.31 -4.68 -20.96
N LEU A 131 -21.69 -3.53 -21.28
CA LEU A 131 -21.41 -2.49 -20.27
C LEU A 131 -22.64 -1.58 -20.08
N PRO A 132 -23.29 -1.56 -18.90
CA PRO A 132 -24.41 -0.68 -18.68
C PRO A 132 -23.98 0.79 -18.71
N ALA A 133 -24.82 1.66 -19.29
CA ALA A 133 -24.53 3.08 -19.41
C ALA A 133 -24.22 3.70 -18.03
N GLY A 134 -23.05 4.36 -17.93
CA GLY A 134 -22.60 5.02 -16.70
C GLY A 134 -22.07 4.10 -15.60
N GLN A 135 -21.95 2.80 -15.85
CA GLN A 135 -21.28 1.89 -14.91
C GLN A 135 -19.77 1.89 -15.16
N LEU A 136 -19.01 2.16 -14.09
CA LEU A 136 -17.56 2.16 -14.13
C LEU A 136 -17.03 0.76 -13.84
N VAL A 137 -16.29 0.18 -14.79
CA VAL A 137 -15.54 -1.06 -14.60
C VAL A 137 -14.08 -0.75 -14.89
N ALA A 138 -13.34 -0.43 -13.83
CA ALA A 138 -11.96 0.01 -13.92
C ALA A 138 -10.94 -1.09 -13.54
N SER A 139 -11.42 -2.28 -13.17
CA SER A 139 -10.56 -3.38 -12.75
C SER A 139 -11.08 -4.76 -13.20
N PRO A 140 -10.21 -5.77 -13.32
CA PRO A 140 -10.61 -7.16 -13.58
C PRO A 140 -11.57 -7.71 -12.52
N VAL A 141 -11.43 -7.28 -11.27
CA VAL A 141 -12.34 -7.66 -10.17
C VAL A 141 -13.74 -7.11 -10.42
N ASP A 142 -13.85 -5.83 -10.83
CA ASP A 142 -15.14 -5.22 -11.15
C ASP A 142 -15.79 -5.87 -12.38
N ALA A 143 -14.97 -6.23 -13.38
CA ALA A 143 -15.44 -6.91 -14.58
C ALA A 143 -16.00 -8.30 -14.23
N LEU A 144 -15.28 -9.10 -13.43
CA LEU A 144 -15.75 -10.42 -13.01
C LEU A 144 -16.99 -10.32 -12.12
N LEU A 145 -17.03 -9.34 -11.22
CA LEU A 145 -18.19 -9.06 -10.38
C LEU A 145 -19.43 -8.70 -11.24
N LEU A 146 -19.24 -7.88 -12.28
CA LEU A 146 -20.30 -7.53 -13.22
C LEU A 146 -20.82 -8.76 -13.96
N ILE A 147 -19.93 -9.61 -14.49
CA ILE A 147 -20.28 -10.86 -15.18
C ILE A 147 -21.14 -11.77 -14.28
N VAL A 148 -20.76 -11.92 -13.01
CA VAL A 148 -21.52 -12.72 -12.03
C VAL A 148 -22.87 -12.07 -11.73
N ASN A 149 -22.90 -10.75 -11.51
CA ASN A 149 -24.14 -10.03 -11.19
C ASN A 149 -25.14 -10.00 -12.36
N GLN A 150 -24.66 -10.01 -13.60
CA GLN A 150 -25.48 -10.17 -14.80
C GLN A 150 -25.97 -11.61 -15.02
N GLY A 151 -25.52 -12.57 -14.21
CA GLY A 151 -25.88 -13.98 -14.33
C GLY A 151 -25.24 -14.69 -15.53
N LYS A 152 -24.29 -14.05 -16.22
CA LYS A 152 -23.53 -14.67 -17.32
C LYS A 152 -22.61 -15.79 -16.82
N LEU A 153 -22.23 -15.73 -15.55
CA LEU A 153 -21.53 -16.80 -14.87
C LEU A 153 -22.33 -17.26 -13.64
N THR A 154 -22.81 -18.50 -13.68
CA THR A 154 -23.66 -19.05 -12.62
C THR A 154 -22.86 -19.27 -11.34
N ALA A 155 -23.56 -19.30 -10.21
CA ALA A 155 -22.95 -19.60 -8.91
C ALA A 155 -22.13 -20.92 -8.91
N LYS A 156 -22.61 -21.95 -9.62
CA LYS A 156 -21.89 -23.23 -9.75
C LYS A 156 -20.60 -23.07 -10.55
N GLN A 157 -20.63 -22.33 -11.66
CA GLN A 157 -19.45 -22.02 -12.46
C GLN A 157 -18.45 -21.16 -11.68
N PHE A 158 -18.92 -20.19 -10.90
CA PHE A 158 -18.06 -19.36 -10.06
C PHE A 158 -17.36 -20.18 -8.96
N ASN A 159 -18.08 -21.11 -8.36
CA ASN A 159 -17.49 -22.02 -7.37
C ASN A 159 -16.47 -22.98 -7.99
N ALA A 160 -16.72 -23.46 -9.20
CA ALA A 160 -15.75 -24.26 -9.94
C ALA A 160 -14.50 -23.43 -10.28
N LEU A 161 -14.68 -22.15 -10.64
CA LEU A 161 -13.60 -21.20 -10.88
C LEU A 161 -12.77 -20.96 -9.61
N LEU A 162 -13.42 -20.76 -8.46
CA LEU A 162 -12.78 -20.66 -7.14
C LEU A 162 -11.95 -21.91 -6.79
N ALA A 163 -12.49 -23.10 -7.07
CA ALA A 163 -11.79 -24.35 -6.79
C ALA A 163 -10.56 -24.53 -7.70
N ARG A 164 -10.73 -24.28 -9.00
CA ARG A 164 -9.66 -24.40 -10.01
C ARG A 164 -8.52 -23.44 -9.75
N THR A 165 -8.83 -22.16 -9.46
CA THR A 165 -7.81 -21.14 -9.18
C THR A 165 -7.01 -21.47 -7.92
N ARG A 166 -7.65 -21.99 -6.86
CA ARG A 166 -6.95 -22.43 -5.63
C ARG A 166 -6.00 -23.60 -5.84
N SER A 167 -6.32 -24.52 -6.77
CA SER A 167 -5.51 -25.72 -7.00
C SER A 167 -4.39 -25.56 -8.03
N GLY A 168 -4.43 -24.50 -8.86
CA GLY A 168 -3.45 -24.33 -9.94
C GLY A 168 -3.68 -23.12 -10.85
N GLY A 169 -4.36 -22.07 -10.37
CA GLY A 169 -4.40 -20.79 -11.07
C GLY A 169 -3.13 -19.98 -10.82
N SER A 170 -2.88 -18.97 -11.67
CA SER A 170 -1.83 -17.97 -11.42
C SER A 170 -2.12 -17.18 -10.14
N GLY A 171 -1.10 -16.51 -9.60
CA GLY A 171 -1.29 -15.61 -8.45
C GLY A 171 -2.35 -14.54 -8.71
N LEU A 172 -2.31 -13.91 -9.89
CA LEU A 172 -3.28 -12.89 -10.31
C LEU A 172 -4.70 -13.46 -10.43
N ALA A 173 -4.87 -14.66 -10.99
CA ALA A 173 -6.15 -15.35 -11.09
C ALA A 173 -6.76 -15.62 -9.70
N VAL A 174 -5.95 -16.09 -8.75
CA VAL A 174 -6.38 -16.35 -7.36
C VAL A 174 -6.86 -15.06 -6.69
N ILE A 175 -6.10 -13.98 -6.83
CA ILE A 175 -6.42 -12.66 -6.29
C ILE A 175 -7.76 -12.17 -6.83
N ILE A 176 -7.93 -12.13 -8.16
CA ILE A 176 -9.11 -11.57 -8.81
C ILE A 176 -10.36 -12.30 -8.34
N VAL A 177 -10.33 -13.64 -8.35
CA VAL A 177 -11.49 -14.47 -7.99
C VAL A 177 -11.81 -14.35 -6.49
N HIS A 178 -10.79 -14.31 -5.63
CA HIS A 178 -10.99 -14.18 -4.18
C HIS A 178 -11.55 -12.79 -3.79
N ALA A 179 -11.01 -11.72 -4.36
CA ALA A 179 -11.51 -10.36 -4.16
C ALA A 179 -12.98 -10.23 -4.62
N THR A 180 -13.30 -10.83 -5.77
CA THR A 180 -14.69 -10.89 -6.28
C THR A 180 -15.61 -11.64 -5.32
N ALA A 181 -15.18 -12.79 -4.80
CA ALA A 181 -15.96 -13.58 -3.84
C ALA A 181 -16.24 -12.80 -2.54
N LYS A 182 -15.25 -12.06 -2.02
CA LYS A 182 -15.39 -11.21 -0.83
C LYS A 182 -16.43 -10.11 -1.06
N ARG A 183 -16.41 -9.45 -2.23
CA ARG A 183 -17.40 -8.42 -2.60
C ARG A 183 -18.81 -9.00 -2.77
N LEU A 184 -18.95 -10.16 -3.42
CA LEU A 184 -20.24 -10.86 -3.55
C LEU A 184 -20.84 -11.22 -2.19
N ALA A 185 -20.01 -11.73 -1.26
CA ALA A 185 -20.45 -12.07 0.09
C ALA A 185 -20.96 -10.84 0.87
N LYS A 186 -20.30 -9.69 0.69
CA LYS A 186 -20.72 -8.40 1.27
C LYS A 186 -22.04 -7.89 0.67
N GLN A 187 -22.22 -7.99 -0.66
CA GLN A 187 -23.42 -7.51 -1.35
C GLN A 187 -24.65 -8.41 -1.15
N ARG A 188 -24.46 -9.72 -1.01
CA ARG A 188 -25.54 -10.71 -0.89
C ARG A 188 -25.19 -11.74 0.18
N PRO A 189 -25.51 -11.48 1.47
CA PRO A 189 -25.14 -12.38 2.57
C PRO A 189 -25.78 -13.78 2.44
N TRP A 190 -26.88 -13.92 1.69
CA TRP A 190 -27.47 -15.24 1.40
C TRP A 190 -26.64 -16.09 0.41
N LEU A 191 -25.80 -15.47 -0.45
CA LEU A 191 -24.85 -16.16 -1.32
C LEU A 191 -23.64 -16.71 -0.54
N ALA A 192 -23.44 -16.35 0.74
CA ALA A 192 -22.43 -16.97 1.60
C ALA A 192 -22.60 -18.50 1.70
N ARG A 193 -23.82 -19.01 1.43
CA ARG A 193 -24.12 -20.45 1.32
C ARG A 193 -23.46 -21.15 0.13
N LEU A 194 -23.00 -20.42 -0.88
CA LEU A 194 -22.30 -20.98 -2.04
C LEU A 194 -20.84 -21.29 -1.75
N VAL A 195 -20.25 -20.68 -0.72
CA VAL A 195 -18.82 -20.82 -0.38
C VAL A 195 -18.56 -22.00 0.57
N THR A 196 -19.60 -22.63 1.10
CA THR A 196 -19.51 -23.83 1.95
C THR A 196 -20.11 -25.06 1.24
N PRO A 197 -19.36 -26.18 1.07
CA PRO A 197 -19.88 -27.38 0.42
C PRO A 197 -21.05 -28.02 1.18
N GLY A 198 -21.98 -28.64 0.45
CA GLY A 198 -23.28 -29.12 0.89
C GLY A 198 -23.31 -30.01 2.13
N ARG A 199 -24.37 -29.84 2.94
CA ARG A 199 -24.41 -30.21 4.36
C ARG A 199 -25.75 -30.83 4.74
N HIS A 200 -25.89 -32.15 4.58
CA HIS A 200 -27.02 -32.91 5.13
C HIS A 200 -26.62 -33.92 6.22
N TRP A 201 -25.33 -34.16 6.48
CA TRP A 201 -24.90 -35.24 7.40
C TRP A 201 -24.16 -34.79 8.67
N LEU A 202 -23.90 -33.50 8.88
CA LEU A 202 -23.11 -33.00 10.03
C LEU A 202 -23.93 -32.37 11.18
N GLY A 203 -25.21 -32.71 11.30
CA GLY A 203 -26.09 -32.18 12.36
C GLY A 203 -25.73 -32.62 13.78
N LEU A 204 -25.01 -33.74 13.95
CA LEU A 204 -24.81 -34.36 15.27
C LEU A 204 -23.42 -34.13 15.89
N ILE A 205 -22.41 -33.71 15.11
CA ILE A 205 -21.05 -33.43 15.59
C ILE A 205 -20.64 -31.96 15.36
N GLY A 206 -21.23 -31.30 14.35
CA GLY A 206 -20.79 -29.97 13.92
C GLY A 206 -21.22 -28.82 14.82
N LEU A 207 -22.22 -28.98 15.69
CA LEU A 207 -22.77 -27.90 16.51
C LEU A 207 -21.81 -27.41 17.61
N PRO A 208 -21.17 -28.31 18.41
CA PRO A 208 -20.12 -27.87 19.34
C PRO A 208 -18.87 -27.36 18.63
N ALA A 209 -18.48 -27.94 17.49
CA ALA A 209 -17.35 -27.46 16.69
C ALA A 209 -17.64 -26.10 16.02
N LEU A 210 -18.90 -25.82 15.65
CA LEU A 210 -19.32 -24.51 15.14
C LEU A 210 -19.40 -23.46 16.21
N LEU A 211 -19.86 -23.80 17.42
CA LEU A 211 -19.81 -22.86 18.52
C LEU A 211 -18.35 -22.52 18.86
N ALA A 212 -17.46 -23.52 18.85
CA ALA A 212 -16.02 -23.28 18.96
C ALA A 212 -15.47 -22.44 17.80
N ALA A 213 -15.89 -22.70 16.55
CA ALA A 213 -15.47 -21.93 15.37
C ALA A 213 -16.09 -20.52 15.29
N ILE A 214 -17.28 -20.30 15.83
CA ILE A 214 -17.94 -18.99 15.93
C ILE A 214 -17.28 -18.16 17.02
N VAL A 215 -16.94 -18.79 18.15
CA VAL A 215 -16.11 -18.14 19.19
C VAL A 215 -14.72 -17.85 18.64
N TRP A 216 -14.12 -18.76 17.87
CA TRP A 216 -12.84 -18.52 17.17
C TRP A 216 -12.97 -17.39 16.14
N SER A 217 -14.00 -17.37 15.30
CA SER A 217 -14.17 -16.36 14.24
C SER A 217 -14.58 -14.99 14.73
N GLN A 218 -15.17 -14.89 15.94
CA GLN A 218 -15.43 -13.61 16.59
C GLN A 218 -14.23 -13.10 17.42
N THR A 219 -13.20 -13.93 17.60
CA THR A 219 -11.97 -13.56 18.31
C THR A 219 -10.74 -13.46 17.41
N HIS A 220 -10.78 -14.06 16.20
CA HIS A 220 -9.79 -13.89 15.14
C HIS A 220 -10.39 -13.04 14.03
N ASP A 221 -10.39 -11.72 14.24
CA ASP A 221 -10.48 -10.78 13.12
C ASP A 221 -9.45 -11.18 12.07
N HIS A 222 -9.83 -11.22 10.79
CA HIS A 222 -8.93 -11.58 9.70
C HIS A 222 -7.89 -10.49 9.52
N ASP A 223 -6.84 -10.67 10.30
CA ASP A 223 -5.68 -9.85 10.41
C ASP A 223 -4.74 -10.04 9.23
N VAL A 224 -3.85 -9.09 9.09
CA VAL A 224 -2.82 -9.04 8.06
C VAL A 224 -2.14 -10.40 7.86
N PRO A 225 -1.81 -10.81 6.62
CA PRO A 225 -1.27 -12.12 6.30
C PRO A 225 -0.12 -12.52 7.21
N ASP A 226 0.02 -13.82 7.41
CA ASP A 226 1.16 -14.38 8.12
C ASP A 226 2.46 -14.12 7.35
N CYS A 227 3.56 -14.06 8.08
CA CYS A 227 4.88 -13.71 7.52
C CYS A 227 5.31 -14.66 6.40
N ASP A 228 4.94 -15.94 6.48
CA ASP A 228 5.27 -17.00 5.55
C ASP A 228 4.22 -17.20 4.44
N SER A 229 3.20 -16.35 4.36
CA SER A 229 2.21 -16.42 3.29
C SER A 229 2.87 -16.26 1.91
N GLY A 230 2.44 -17.05 0.93
CA GLY A 230 3.02 -17.02 -0.42
C GLY A 230 3.01 -15.62 -1.06
N MET A 231 1.98 -14.81 -0.74
CA MET A 231 1.89 -13.40 -1.14
C MET A 231 3.00 -12.55 -0.51
N ALA A 232 3.26 -12.69 0.79
CA ALA A 232 4.33 -11.96 1.46
C ALA A 232 5.70 -12.36 0.90
N GLN A 233 5.89 -13.65 0.62
CA GLN A 233 7.13 -14.16 0.01
C GLN A 233 7.36 -13.60 -1.40
N GLU A 234 6.33 -13.60 -2.25
CA GLU A 234 6.41 -13.07 -3.62
C GLU A 234 6.75 -11.58 -3.64
N ARG A 235 6.09 -10.78 -2.79
CA ARG A 235 6.37 -9.35 -2.67
C ARG A 235 7.76 -9.06 -2.11
N ILE A 236 8.21 -9.82 -1.12
CA ILE A 236 9.57 -9.67 -0.57
C ILE A 236 10.63 -10.07 -1.60
N ALA A 237 10.40 -11.12 -2.38
CA ALA A 237 11.29 -11.50 -3.48
C ALA A 237 11.40 -10.39 -4.54
N GLY A 238 10.28 -9.70 -4.82
CA GLY A 238 10.29 -8.52 -5.70
C GLY A 238 11.04 -7.32 -5.12
N LEU A 239 10.93 -7.07 -3.81
CA LEU A 239 11.65 -5.98 -3.13
C LEU A 239 13.15 -6.28 -2.94
N LEU A 240 13.53 -7.56 -2.93
CA LEU A 240 14.89 -8.01 -2.68
C LEU A 240 15.30 -9.07 -3.72
N PRO A 241 15.50 -8.70 -5.00
CA PRO A 241 15.68 -9.67 -6.09
C PRO A 241 16.97 -10.51 -5.96
N SER A 242 17.98 -10.01 -5.24
CA SER A 242 19.23 -10.75 -4.95
C SER A 242 19.17 -11.56 -3.65
N PHE A 243 18.05 -11.51 -2.93
CA PHE A 243 17.88 -12.12 -1.61
C PHE A 243 17.15 -13.44 -1.77
N LYS A 244 17.81 -14.55 -1.46
CA LYS A 244 17.17 -15.86 -1.38
C LYS A 244 16.57 -16.01 0.02
N PRO A 245 15.24 -15.89 0.19
CA PRO A 245 14.63 -16.03 1.49
C PRO A 245 14.88 -17.44 2.05
N GLY A 246 15.45 -17.48 3.25
CA GLY A 246 15.56 -18.66 4.10
C GLY A 246 14.40 -18.70 5.09
N ASP A 247 14.71 -18.95 6.36
CA ASP A 247 13.69 -19.01 7.41
C ASP A 247 13.05 -17.64 7.64
N ILE A 248 11.72 -17.63 7.70
CA ILE A 248 10.89 -16.46 8.03
C ILE A 248 10.35 -16.65 9.45
N SER A 249 10.43 -15.60 10.25
CA SER A 249 9.93 -15.57 11.63
C SER A 249 9.12 -14.31 11.88
N GLU A 250 8.14 -14.39 12.78
CA GLU A 250 7.38 -13.24 13.23
C GLU A 250 8.08 -12.57 14.43
N ALA A 251 8.34 -11.26 14.33
CA ALA A 251 8.85 -10.44 15.42
C ALA A 251 7.73 -9.96 16.36
N GLY A 252 6.50 -9.88 15.85
CA GLY A 252 5.28 -9.68 16.63
C GLY A 252 4.14 -9.11 15.80
N TYR A 253 2.94 -9.13 16.39
CA TYR A 253 1.71 -8.67 15.76
C TYR A 253 0.97 -7.68 16.66
N ASN A 254 0.68 -6.47 16.15
CA ASN A 254 -0.12 -5.46 16.86
C ASN A 254 -1.58 -5.55 16.37
N PRO A 255 -2.49 -6.20 17.13
CA PRO A 255 -3.89 -6.36 16.74
C PRO A 255 -4.68 -5.05 16.64
N ARG A 256 -4.30 -4.03 17.42
CA ARG A 256 -5.00 -2.73 17.38
C ARG A 256 -4.75 -1.97 16.10
N ARG A 257 -3.51 -2.03 15.62
CA ARG A 257 -3.08 -1.34 14.40
C ARG A 257 -3.15 -2.22 13.17
N ARG A 258 -3.35 -3.53 13.36
CA ARG A 258 -3.37 -4.55 12.31
C ARG A 258 -2.10 -4.45 11.48
N ILE A 259 -0.96 -4.60 12.16
CA ILE A 259 0.38 -4.59 11.55
C ILE A 259 1.17 -5.77 12.10
N ARG A 260 1.77 -6.55 11.21
CA ARG A 260 2.64 -7.68 11.53
C ARG A 260 4.07 -7.33 11.18
N ALA A 261 5.01 -7.63 12.08
CA ALA A 261 6.42 -7.50 11.84
C ALA A 261 7.06 -8.87 11.64
N CYS A 262 7.85 -8.98 10.58
CA CYS A 262 8.44 -10.22 10.11
C CYS A 262 9.94 -10.02 9.92
N ILE A 263 10.71 -11.07 10.16
CA ILE A 263 12.15 -11.13 9.94
C ILE A 263 12.42 -12.35 9.08
N VAL A 264 13.01 -12.12 7.91
CA VAL A 264 13.47 -13.17 7.02
C VAL A 264 14.99 -13.23 7.06
N SER A 265 15.53 -14.43 7.21
CA SER A 265 16.95 -14.69 7.01
C SER A 265 17.24 -14.94 5.53
N ALA A 266 18.41 -14.54 5.04
CA ALA A 266 18.92 -14.97 3.75
C ALA A 266 20.37 -15.42 3.88
N GLN A 267 20.72 -16.35 2.99
CA GLN A 267 22.10 -16.65 2.67
C GLN A 267 22.57 -15.68 1.59
N SER A 268 23.52 -14.81 1.94
CA SER A 268 24.26 -13.98 0.99
C SER A 268 25.70 -14.48 0.95
N GLY A 269 25.99 -15.37 0.00
CA GLY A 269 27.31 -16.02 -0.08
C GLY A 269 27.61 -16.86 1.18
N ALA A 270 28.69 -16.51 1.90
CA ALA A 270 29.11 -17.19 3.13
C ALA A 270 28.55 -16.55 4.42
N ALA A 271 27.80 -15.44 4.32
CA ALA A 271 27.25 -14.73 5.46
C ALA A 271 25.72 -14.87 5.52
N GLN A 272 25.19 -15.04 6.73
CA GLN A 272 23.75 -15.00 7.00
C GLN A 272 23.37 -13.54 7.27
N ALA A 273 22.52 -12.98 6.41
CA ALA A 273 21.96 -11.64 6.59
C ALA A 273 20.48 -11.74 6.94
N SER A 274 19.97 -10.90 7.83
CA SER A 274 18.55 -10.84 8.15
C SER A 274 17.94 -9.54 7.67
N GLN A 275 16.73 -9.60 7.13
CA GLN A 275 15.96 -8.44 6.69
C GLN A 275 14.61 -8.41 7.41
N GLY A 276 14.27 -7.26 7.97
CA GLY A 276 12.97 -7.02 8.58
C GLY A 276 11.98 -6.47 7.55
N TYR A 277 10.70 -6.77 7.73
CA TYR A 277 9.63 -6.12 7.00
C TYR A 277 8.34 -6.07 7.84
N THR A 278 7.49 -5.09 7.58
CA THR A 278 6.14 -5.04 8.13
C THR A 278 5.13 -5.32 7.05
N ILE A 279 4.04 -5.99 7.44
CA ILE A 279 2.85 -6.14 6.64
C ILE A 279 1.75 -5.34 7.35
N ALA A 280 1.03 -4.48 6.63
CA ALA A 280 -0.08 -3.69 7.16
C ALA A 280 -1.26 -3.73 6.20
N ALA A 281 -2.49 -3.53 6.68
CA ALA A 281 -3.62 -3.30 5.78
C ALA A 281 -3.41 -1.99 5.01
N SER A 282 -3.51 -2.04 3.68
CA SER A 282 -3.39 -0.85 2.84
C SER A 282 -4.61 0.04 3.03
N ILE A 283 -4.41 1.35 3.17
CA ILE A 283 -5.50 2.34 3.19
C ILE A 283 -5.93 2.70 1.77
N LYS A 284 -5.04 2.55 0.79
CA LYS A 284 -5.28 2.94 -0.61
C LYS A 284 -6.03 1.85 -1.39
N ASN A 285 -5.74 0.58 -1.11
CA ASN A 285 -6.24 -0.54 -1.91
C ASN A 285 -6.84 -1.63 -0.99
N ASP A 286 -7.65 -2.56 -1.51
CA ASP A 286 -8.16 -3.75 -0.78
C ASP A 286 -7.04 -4.78 -0.40
N TRP A 287 -5.78 -4.34 -0.36
CA TRP A 287 -4.54 -5.13 -0.28
C TRP A 287 -3.75 -4.85 1.01
N TYR A 288 -2.53 -5.39 1.10
CA TYR A 288 -1.61 -5.15 2.20
C TYR A 288 -0.36 -4.43 1.71
N ASP A 289 0.11 -3.46 2.48
CA ASP A 289 1.37 -2.77 2.22
C ASP A 289 2.50 -3.55 2.91
N ILE A 290 3.57 -3.83 2.16
CA ILE A 290 4.79 -4.44 2.70
C ILE A 290 5.91 -3.41 2.63
N ALA A 291 6.53 -3.14 3.78
CA ALA A 291 7.62 -2.20 3.88
C ALA A 291 8.84 -2.83 4.54
N LEU A 292 10.02 -2.61 3.95
CA LEU A 292 11.29 -3.06 4.52
C LEU A 292 11.67 -2.24 5.74
N ALA A 293 12.18 -2.89 6.77
CA ALA A 293 12.64 -2.25 7.99
C ALA A 293 13.86 -2.99 8.57
N TRP A 294 14.55 -2.35 9.52
CA TRP A 294 15.64 -3.01 10.22
C TRP A 294 15.10 -4.08 11.19
N PRO A 295 15.62 -5.32 11.17
CA PRO A 295 15.19 -6.38 12.08
C PRO A 295 15.18 -5.97 13.56
N GLU A 296 16.19 -5.21 13.98
CA GLU A 296 16.37 -4.74 15.34
C GLU A 296 15.35 -3.67 15.73
N LEU A 297 14.94 -2.78 14.80
CA LEU A 297 13.85 -1.83 15.03
C LEU A 297 12.52 -2.57 15.21
N LEU A 298 12.26 -3.57 14.36
CA LEU A 298 11.07 -4.38 14.48
C LEU A 298 11.04 -5.16 15.79
N THR A 299 12.16 -5.76 16.19
CA THR A 299 12.25 -6.46 17.47
C THR A 299 12.09 -5.51 18.66
N ALA A 300 12.65 -4.30 18.59
CA ALA A 300 12.50 -3.30 19.64
C ALA A 300 11.04 -2.84 19.79
N ARG A 301 10.33 -2.64 18.67
CA ARG A 301 8.96 -2.12 18.61
C ARG A 301 7.90 -3.21 18.85
N PHE A 302 7.98 -4.33 18.15
CA PHE A 302 6.99 -5.41 18.17
C PHE A 302 7.29 -6.50 19.21
N GLY A 303 8.55 -6.65 19.64
CA GLY A 303 8.90 -7.59 20.70
C GLY A 303 8.40 -7.19 22.09
N LYS A 304 7.82 -6.00 22.23
CA LYS A 304 7.31 -5.46 23.50
C LYS A 304 5.98 -4.73 23.30
N LEU A 305 4.89 -5.49 23.26
CA LEU A 305 3.53 -4.96 23.24
C LEU A 305 2.94 -4.86 24.66
N ASP A 306 2.01 -3.93 24.86
CA ASP A 306 1.28 -3.79 26.10
C ASP A 306 0.22 -4.90 26.25
N LYS A 307 -0.43 -4.97 27.43
CA LYS A 307 -1.48 -5.97 27.72
C LYS A 307 -2.69 -5.93 26.76
N ASN A 308 -2.84 -4.85 25.99
CA ASN A 308 -3.91 -4.67 25.02
C ASN A 308 -3.44 -4.95 23.58
N GLY A 309 -2.19 -5.40 23.40
CA GLY A 309 -1.59 -5.64 22.11
C GLY A 309 -1.18 -4.38 21.35
N ASP A 310 -1.12 -3.20 21.99
CA ASP A 310 -0.58 -2.00 21.36
C ASP A 310 0.91 -1.83 21.69
N PHE A 311 1.59 -0.92 21.00
CA PHE A 311 2.98 -0.60 21.34
C PHE A 311 3.07 -0.09 22.77
N LEU A 312 4.07 -0.58 23.53
CA LEU A 312 4.37 -0.01 24.83
C LEU A 312 4.59 1.50 24.70
N ARG A 313 4.16 2.24 25.71
CA ARG A 313 4.48 3.67 25.85
C ARG A 313 5.95 3.82 26.24
N SER A 314 6.85 3.53 25.30
CA SER A 314 8.29 3.77 25.41
C SER A 314 8.58 5.25 25.18
N GLY A 315 9.69 5.75 25.72
CA GLY A 315 10.05 7.16 25.59
C GLY A 315 9.30 8.12 26.51
N VAL A 316 8.59 7.63 27.53
CA VAL A 316 7.92 8.49 28.52
C VAL A 316 8.95 9.43 29.19
N PRO A 317 8.65 10.73 29.37
CA PRO A 317 7.36 11.37 29.11
C PRO A 317 7.21 11.99 27.71
N LEU A 318 8.25 11.92 26.86
CA LEU A 318 8.26 12.59 25.56
C LEU A 318 7.37 11.87 24.55
N GLY A 319 7.41 10.54 24.56
CA GLY A 319 6.79 9.70 23.54
C GLY A 319 7.62 9.64 22.25
N ARG A 320 7.40 8.57 21.47
CA ARG A 320 8.13 8.30 20.23
C ARG A 320 8.01 9.45 19.21
N ASP A 321 6.79 9.91 18.96
CA ASP A 321 6.54 10.87 17.86
C ASP A 321 7.21 12.22 18.10
N ALA A 322 7.23 12.69 19.35
CA ALA A 322 7.94 13.91 19.71
C ALA A 322 9.46 13.75 19.55
N MET A 323 10.01 12.57 19.87
CA MET A 323 11.43 12.30 19.63
C MET A 323 11.77 12.22 18.15
N LEU A 324 10.96 11.50 17.36
CA LEU A 324 11.17 11.38 15.92
C LEU A 324 11.12 12.75 15.23
N ALA A 325 10.15 13.60 15.61
CA ALA A 325 10.04 14.96 15.11
C ALA A 325 11.30 15.79 15.45
N ALA A 326 11.73 15.77 16.72
CA ALA A 326 12.93 16.48 17.15
C ALA A 326 14.18 16.04 16.39
N PHE A 327 14.35 14.73 16.19
CA PHE A 327 15.47 14.15 15.44
C PHE A 327 15.48 14.60 13.98
N ARG A 328 14.33 14.53 13.30
CA ARG A 328 14.20 14.97 11.90
C ARG A 328 14.49 16.46 11.74
N THR A 329 14.02 17.30 12.67
CA THR A 329 14.36 18.73 12.66
C THR A 329 15.86 18.97 12.86
N ALA A 330 16.50 18.20 13.74
CA ALA A 330 17.92 18.37 14.02
C ALA A 330 18.82 17.81 12.91
N SER A 331 18.42 16.73 12.23
CA SER A 331 19.17 16.18 11.09
C SER A 331 19.12 17.09 9.88
N ALA A 332 17.98 17.75 9.63
CA ALA A 332 17.84 18.78 8.58
C ALA A 332 18.78 19.98 8.78
N GLY A 333 19.28 20.21 10.00
CA GLY A 333 20.32 21.22 10.27
C GLY A 333 21.75 20.76 10.01
N ILE A 334 21.97 19.47 9.75
CA ILE A 334 23.29 18.85 9.47
C ILE A 334 23.46 18.60 7.97
N SER A 335 22.41 18.19 7.27
CA SER A 335 22.34 18.14 5.81
C SER A 335 21.91 19.51 5.31
N GLY A 336 22.72 20.18 4.49
CA GLY A 336 22.33 21.46 3.89
C GLY A 336 20.99 21.35 3.18
N GLU A 337 20.00 22.07 3.71
CA GLU A 337 18.81 22.60 3.04
C GLU A 337 17.78 21.59 2.46
N TRP A 338 16.77 21.23 3.26
CA TRP A 338 15.36 21.19 2.84
C TRP A 338 14.39 21.10 4.03
N SER A 339 13.20 21.70 3.91
CA SER A 339 12.07 21.60 4.85
C SER A 339 10.84 21.08 4.11
N PRO A 340 10.18 19.99 4.56
CA PRO A 340 8.87 19.64 4.03
C PRO A 340 7.77 20.44 4.76
N PRO A 341 6.76 20.96 4.04
CA PRO A 341 5.57 21.53 4.65
C PRO A 341 4.60 20.43 5.09
N GLY A 342 3.91 20.66 6.21
CA GLY A 342 2.69 19.93 6.57
C GLY A 342 2.90 18.76 7.52
N ALA A 343 2.29 18.88 8.70
CA ALA A 343 2.08 17.77 9.61
C ALA A 343 1.14 16.74 8.97
N VAL A 344 1.70 15.65 8.46
CA VAL A 344 0.92 14.45 8.15
C VAL A 344 0.72 13.70 9.47
N HIS A 345 -0.39 13.98 10.14
CA HIS A 345 -1.03 12.95 10.95
C HIS A 345 -1.66 11.96 9.98
N ASP A 346 -0.99 10.84 9.71
CA ASP A 346 -1.73 9.61 9.46
C ASP A 346 -0.90 8.34 9.69
N GLN A 347 -1.58 7.28 10.10
CA GLN A 347 -1.08 6.10 10.81
C GLN A 347 -0.16 5.14 10.01
N LEU A 348 0.49 5.59 8.94
CA LEU A 348 1.26 4.74 8.01
C LEU A 348 2.63 5.30 7.55
N SER A 349 3.36 6.04 8.39
CA SER A 349 4.80 6.24 8.12
C SER A 349 5.60 4.95 8.40
N TYR A 350 5.43 3.94 7.54
CA TYR A 350 6.29 2.76 7.45
C TYR A 350 7.04 2.70 6.11
N THR A 351 6.84 3.66 5.21
CA THR A 351 7.57 3.75 3.95
C THR A 351 8.96 4.36 4.17
N VAL A 352 10.00 3.64 3.76
CA VAL A 352 11.38 4.13 3.66
C VAL A 352 11.40 5.19 2.56
N SER A 353 11.66 6.44 2.95
CA SER A 353 11.85 7.56 2.04
C SER A 353 13.22 7.42 1.35
N HIS A 354 13.26 7.62 0.03
CA HIS A 354 14.50 7.65 -0.76
C HIS A 354 14.87 9.13 -0.98
N ASP A 355 15.86 9.64 -0.24
CA ASP A 355 16.49 10.94 -0.50
C ASP A 355 17.97 10.89 -0.06
N PRO A 356 18.97 11.39 -0.84
CA PRO A 356 20.39 11.13 -0.61
C PRO A 356 21.10 12.04 0.42
N ALA A 357 20.38 12.85 1.19
CA ALA A 357 20.94 13.67 2.28
C ALA A 357 20.49 13.08 3.62
N VAL A 358 21.42 12.87 4.57
CA VAL A 358 21.21 12.20 5.89
C VAL A 358 19.79 12.37 6.42
N SER A 359 18.90 11.42 6.12
CA SER A 359 17.49 11.48 6.49
C SER A 359 17.24 10.46 7.58
N ILE A 360 16.57 10.89 8.65
CA ILE A 360 16.16 9.98 9.72
C ILE A 360 14.95 9.20 9.21
N ASP A 361 15.18 7.96 8.80
CA ASP A 361 14.15 7.03 8.34
C ASP A 361 13.14 6.78 9.46
N ASP A 362 13.64 6.28 10.59
CA ASP A 362 12.85 5.86 11.73
C ASP A 362 13.65 5.93 13.04
N LEU A 363 12.95 5.94 14.16
CA LEU A 363 13.48 5.91 15.51
C LEU A 363 12.60 5.05 16.41
N GLU A 364 13.23 4.25 17.27
CA GLU A 364 12.54 3.49 18.32
C GLU A 364 13.12 3.77 19.71
N PRO A 365 12.30 4.25 20.67
CA PRO A 365 12.73 4.39 22.05
C PRO A 365 12.92 3.03 22.72
N LEU A 366 14.08 2.81 23.32
CA LEU A 366 14.43 1.54 23.95
C LEU A 366 13.93 1.43 25.41
N GLY A 367 13.44 2.54 25.98
CA GLY A 367 12.96 2.62 27.35
C GLY A 367 12.44 4.01 27.74
N PRO A 368 12.18 4.26 29.04
CA PRO A 368 11.80 5.57 29.54
C PRO A 368 12.97 6.57 29.44
N CYS A 369 12.66 7.84 29.26
CA CYS A 369 13.66 8.90 29.25
C CYS A 369 14.05 9.31 30.67
N ARG A 370 15.35 9.50 30.91
CA ARG A 370 15.89 9.99 32.17
C ARG A 370 15.80 11.51 32.22
N ALA A 371 15.15 12.05 33.26
CA ALA A 371 15.12 13.49 33.47
C ALA A 371 16.53 14.02 33.77
N VAL A 372 17.02 14.92 32.91
CA VAL A 372 18.20 15.75 33.20
C VAL A 372 17.75 17.01 33.94
N ARG A 373 16.62 17.58 33.50
CA ARG A 373 15.89 18.64 34.18
C ARG A 373 14.40 18.41 33.95
N THR A 374 13.68 18.02 35.00
CA THR A 374 12.26 17.65 34.92
C THR A 374 11.44 18.69 34.16
N GLY A 375 10.66 18.22 33.19
CA GLY A 375 9.80 19.07 32.35
C GLY A 375 10.51 19.90 31.29
N MET A 376 11.85 19.93 31.24
CA MET A 376 12.61 20.79 30.33
C MET A 376 13.72 20.09 29.55
N ARG A 377 14.34 19.03 30.10
CA ARG A 377 15.43 18.31 29.44
C ARG A 377 15.46 16.84 29.84
N TYR A 378 15.51 15.96 28.87
CA TYR A 378 15.49 14.51 29.06
C TYR A 378 16.54 13.84 28.17
N ALA A 379 17.19 12.80 28.69
CA ALA A 379 18.07 11.92 27.94
C ALA A 379 17.33 10.62 27.65
N CYS A 380 17.22 10.23 26.39
CA CYS A 380 16.40 9.11 25.95
C CYS A 380 17.26 8.06 25.23
N PRO A 381 17.23 6.78 25.65
CA PRO A 381 17.88 5.70 24.93
C PRO A 381 17.04 5.35 23.69
N VAL A 382 17.64 5.41 22.51
CA VAL A 382 16.96 5.22 21.23
C VAL A 382 17.80 4.37 20.28
N LEU A 383 17.11 3.71 19.36
CA LEU A 383 17.65 3.11 18.15
C LEU A 383 17.21 3.98 16.98
N VAL A 384 18.15 4.40 16.12
CA VAL A 384 17.92 5.40 15.07
C VAL A 384 18.37 4.83 13.74
N ALA A 385 17.46 4.73 12.77
CA ALA A 385 17.80 4.39 11.40
C ALA A 385 18.14 5.66 10.63
N LEU A 386 19.31 5.65 9.99
CA LEU A 386 19.78 6.72 9.13
C LEU A 386 19.87 6.23 7.69
N HIS A 387 19.35 7.07 6.79
CA HIS A 387 19.61 6.98 5.36
C HIS A 387 20.71 8.00 5.03
N ALA A 388 21.96 7.57 5.02
CA ALA A 388 23.08 8.34 4.48
C ALA A 388 23.60 7.63 3.22
N GLU A 389 24.86 7.87 2.80
CA GLU A 389 25.53 7.07 1.76
C GLU A 389 25.53 5.56 2.06
N ARG A 390 25.35 5.20 3.34
CA ARG A 390 25.10 3.84 3.81
C ARG A 390 23.90 3.84 4.75
N ARG A 391 23.11 2.77 4.68
CA ARG A 391 22.08 2.48 5.67
C ARG A 391 22.78 2.16 6.99
N GLU A 392 22.60 3.03 7.99
CA GLU A 392 23.17 2.89 9.33
C GLU A 392 22.04 2.73 10.35
N LEU A 393 22.25 1.91 11.38
CA LEU A 393 21.30 1.73 12.46
C LEU A 393 21.99 1.97 13.79
N LEU A 394 21.88 3.18 14.32
CA LEU A 394 22.63 3.62 15.48
C LEU A 394 21.88 3.43 16.80
N ARG A 395 22.52 2.82 17.79
CA ARG A 395 22.06 2.82 19.18
C ARG A 395 22.76 3.92 20.00
N GLY A 396 21.99 4.74 20.69
CA GLY A 396 22.56 5.80 21.54
C GLY A 396 21.60 6.41 22.56
N GLU A 397 22.14 7.22 23.46
CA GLU A 397 21.36 8.08 24.35
C GLU A 397 21.44 9.53 23.85
N PHE A 398 20.30 10.14 23.60
CA PHE A 398 20.20 11.46 23.00
C PHE A 398 19.39 12.41 23.89
N THR A 399 19.84 13.66 23.94
CA THR A 399 19.26 14.67 24.84
C THR A 399 18.29 15.57 24.09
N LEU A 400 17.06 15.62 24.57
CA LEU A 400 16.00 16.52 24.09
C LEU A 400 15.70 17.59 25.12
N GLU A 401 15.40 18.80 24.64
CA GLU A 401 15.07 19.94 25.46
C GLU A 401 13.89 20.74 24.90
N ARG A 402 13.25 21.49 25.78
CA ARG A 402 12.26 22.51 25.44
C ARG A 402 12.40 23.67 26.41
N ASP A 403 11.88 24.81 26.00
CA ASP A 403 11.85 26.00 26.85
C ASP A 403 10.74 25.93 27.92
N ALA A 404 10.72 26.93 28.79
CA ALA A 404 9.68 27.06 29.82
C ALA A 404 8.30 27.43 29.25
N ALA A 405 8.25 27.92 28.00
CA ALA A 405 7.01 28.26 27.30
C ALA A 405 6.31 27.02 26.72
N GLY A 406 6.95 25.84 26.80
CA GLY A 406 6.36 24.57 26.37
C GLY A 406 6.44 24.36 24.87
N GLN A 407 7.45 24.93 24.20
CA GLN A 407 7.75 24.64 22.80
C GLN A 407 7.85 23.13 22.52
N PRO A 408 7.68 22.70 21.25
CA PRO A 408 7.94 21.32 20.85
C PRO A 408 9.33 20.86 21.34
N TRP A 409 9.46 19.57 21.65
CA TRP A 409 10.75 19.00 22.00
C TRP A 409 11.72 19.18 20.83
N ALA A 410 12.92 19.68 21.12
CA ALA A 410 14.00 19.82 20.17
C ALA A 410 15.22 19.04 20.65
N MET A 411 16.09 18.63 19.73
CA MET A 411 17.38 18.08 20.12
C MET A 411 18.22 19.16 20.81
N SER A 412 18.95 18.78 21.84
CA SER A 412 19.88 19.71 22.49
C SER A 412 21.03 20.09 21.57
N SER A 413 21.72 21.18 21.90
CA SER A 413 22.98 21.58 21.26
C SER A 413 24.08 20.49 21.24
N ARG A 414 23.92 19.39 21.99
CA ARG A 414 24.86 18.26 22.02
C ARG A 414 24.61 17.22 20.92
N PHE A 415 23.55 17.36 20.13
CA PHE A 415 23.10 16.37 19.15
C PHE A 415 24.22 15.84 18.25
N ALA A 416 24.98 16.72 17.61
CA ALA A 416 26.07 16.30 16.72
C ALA A 416 27.12 15.43 17.43
N SER A 417 27.46 15.76 18.67
CA SER A 417 28.40 14.97 19.49
C SER A 417 27.79 13.65 19.97
N GLU A 418 26.49 13.61 20.24
CA GLU A 418 25.75 12.39 20.62
C GLU A 418 25.66 11.42 19.44
N LEU A 419 25.37 11.94 18.24
CA LEU A 419 25.33 11.18 17.00
C LEU A 419 26.70 10.59 16.64
N ALA A 420 27.77 11.39 16.75
CA ALA A 420 29.13 10.93 16.52
C ALA A 420 29.55 9.82 17.52
N ARG A 421 29.15 9.94 18.80
CA ARG A 421 29.37 8.88 19.79
C ARG A 421 28.63 7.60 19.44
N ALA A 422 27.37 7.69 19.02
CA ALA A 422 26.58 6.52 18.63
C ALA A 422 27.25 5.77 17.47
N ARG A 423 27.71 6.50 16.43
CA ARG A 423 28.48 5.92 15.31
C ARG A 423 29.77 5.23 15.75
N ALA A 424 30.48 5.79 16.72
CA ALA A 424 31.73 5.23 17.21
C ALA A 424 31.54 3.96 18.06
N THR A 425 30.31 3.63 18.45
CA THR A 425 30.02 2.46 19.29
C THR A 425 29.64 1.22 18.46
N GLU A 426 29.43 1.37 17.14
CA GLU A 426 29.00 0.30 16.23
C GLU A 426 30.08 -0.15 15.22
N ASN A 427 31.18 0.60 15.11
CA ASN A 427 32.44 0.13 14.53
C ASN A 427 33.27 -0.57 15.59
#